data_AF-A0A1G7ERZ8-F1
#
_entry.id   AF-A0A1G7ERZ8-F1
#
_cell.length_a   1.000
_cell.length_b   1.000
_cell.length_c   1.000
_cell.angle_alpha   90.00
_cell.angle_beta   90.00
_cell.angle_gamma   90.00
#
_symmetry.space_group_name_H-M   'P 1'
#
loop_
_entity.id
_entity.type
_entity.pdbx_description
1 polymer ?
#
loop_
_entity_poly.entity_id
_entity_poly.type
_entity_poly.pdbx_seq_one_letter_code
_entity_poly.pdbx_strand_id
1 'polypeptide(L)'
;MTQQVSTALYMTPACAEALRAELQDLLYTQRPAMARTAQWAAGNGDRSENADYQYAKRALRRFDGRIRFLSKRLEQAQVIDPLQQAQRAQGRVLFGATVTVEEDGEERQFCIVGVDETDPARGLISYQAPLGRALLGKRVGDLVLVRTPGGERELEIIALEYGAIDSRPHPVAPAGAEAEDEVGAADAGTDTEVMAE
;
A
#
# COMPACT_ATOMS: atom_id res chain seq x y z
N MET A 1 27.24 10.91 -17.59
CA MET A 1 26.57 11.58 -16.46
C MET A 1 25.12 11.14 -16.44
N THR A 2 24.82 10.02 -15.79
CA THR A 2 23.45 9.57 -15.54
C THR A 2 22.88 10.46 -14.44
N GLN A 3 22.05 11.43 -14.81
CA GLN A 3 21.29 12.21 -13.83
C GLN A 3 20.35 11.25 -13.13
N GLN A 4 20.67 10.95 -11.87
CA GLN A 4 19.79 10.25 -10.97
C GLN A 4 18.68 11.24 -10.61
N VAL A 5 17.59 11.19 -11.39
CA VAL A 5 16.43 12.05 -11.17
C VAL A 5 15.87 11.66 -9.80
N SER A 6 16.05 12.53 -8.81
CA SER A 6 15.39 12.41 -7.51
C SER A 6 13.89 12.44 -7.80
N THR A 7 13.28 11.25 -7.89
CA THR A 7 11.85 11.11 -8.15
C THR A 7 11.15 11.56 -6.88
N ALA A 8 10.69 12.81 -6.84
CA ALA A 8 9.83 13.30 -5.79
C ALA A 8 8.65 12.33 -5.65
N LEU A 9 8.46 11.79 -4.44
CA LEU A 9 7.36 10.91 -4.13
C LEU A 9 6.16 11.76 -3.76
N TYR A 10 5.16 11.80 -4.62
CA TYR A 10 3.92 12.49 -4.31
C TYR A 10 3.01 11.59 -3.49
N MET A 11 2.42 12.15 -2.44
CA MET A 11 1.38 11.49 -1.64
C MET A 11 0.30 12.49 -1.26
N THR A 12 -0.90 11.99 -0.99
CA THR A 12 -1.99 12.79 -0.44
C THR A 12 -1.82 12.99 1.07
N PRO A 13 -2.50 13.99 1.66
CA PRO A 13 -2.48 14.20 3.11
C PRO A 13 -2.98 12.98 3.90
N ALA A 14 -4.06 12.33 3.43
CA ALA A 14 -4.65 11.17 4.09
C ALA A 14 -3.65 10.01 4.21
N CYS A 15 -2.88 9.74 3.16
CA CYS A 15 -1.83 8.72 3.20
C CYS A 15 -0.68 9.11 4.11
N ALA A 16 -0.22 10.36 4.02
CA ALA A 16 0.86 10.84 4.88
C ALA A 16 0.50 10.69 6.37
N GLU A 17 -0.74 10.98 6.74
CA GLU A 17 -1.25 10.80 8.10
C GLU A 17 -1.29 9.33 8.52
N ALA A 18 -1.80 8.45 7.65
CA ALA A 18 -1.86 7.03 7.94
C ALA A 18 -0.45 6.40 8.09
N LEU A 19 0.50 6.75 7.22
CA LEU A 19 1.89 6.29 7.33
C LEU A 19 2.57 6.82 8.61
N ARG A 20 2.27 8.05 9.02
CA ARG A 20 2.75 8.61 10.30
C ARG A 20 2.15 7.89 11.49
N ALA A 21 0.85 7.59 11.46
CA ALA A 21 0.17 6.86 12.52
C ALA A 21 0.76 5.44 12.68
N GLU A 22 0.98 4.74 11.56
CA GLU A 22 1.64 3.43 11.57
C GLU A 22 3.07 3.52 12.13
N LEU A 23 3.86 4.51 11.68
CA LEU A 23 5.22 4.72 12.18
C LEU A 23 5.23 4.99 13.69
N GLN A 24 4.28 5.80 14.19
CA GLN A 24 4.16 6.10 15.61
C GLN A 24 3.83 4.83 16.41
N ASP A 25 2.87 4.03 15.96
CA ASP A 25 2.50 2.78 16.63
C ASP A 25 3.67 1.77 16.67
N LEU A 26 4.41 1.66 15.56
CA LEU A 26 5.60 0.80 15.51
C LEU A 26 6.69 1.26 16.50
N LEU A 27 6.93 2.56 16.61
CA LEU A 27 7.98 3.13 17.46
C LEU A 27 7.64 3.04 18.95
N TYR A 28 6.40 3.36 19.33
CA TYR A 28 6.03 3.55 20.73
C TYR A 28 5.25 2.38 21.33
N THR A 29 4.59 1.56 20.51
CA THR A 29 3.77 0.44 20.98
C THR A 29 4.41 -0.90 20.64
N GLN A 30 4.53 -1.22 19.35
CA GLN A 30 4.82 -2.59 18.90
C GLN A 30 6.27 -3.00 19.14
N ARG A 31 7.24 -2.18 18.69
CA ARG A 31 8.67 -2.50 18.88
C ARG A 31 9.05 -2.60 20.36
N PRO A 32 8.66 -1.67 21.26
CA PRO A 32 8.96 -1.80 22.69
C PRO A 32 8.31 -3.02 23.32
N ALA A 33 7.06 -3.34 22.96
CA ALA A 33 6.38 -4.55 23.45
C ALA A 33 7.14 -5.81 23.04
N MET A 34 7.52 -5.92 21.75
CA MET A 34 8.25 -7.07 21.25
C MET A 34 9.66 -7.19 21.85
N ALA A 35 10.31 -6.06 22.16
CA ALA A 35 11.60 -6.07 22.85
C ALA A 35 11.48 -6.63 24.27
N ARG A 36 10.41 -6.30 25.00
CA ARG A 36 10.12 -6.90 26.32
C ARG A 36 9.87 -8.40 26.21
N THR A 37 9.10 -8.84 25.21
CA THR A 37 8.86 -10.27 24.94
C THR A 37 10.17 -11.01 24.64
N ALA A 38 11.03 -10.43 23.79
CA ALA A 38 12.33 -11.01 23.48
C ALA A 38 13.22 -11.12 24.73
N GLN A 39 13.22 -10.10 25.59
CA GLN A 39 13.98 -10.10 26.84
C GLN A 39 13.47 -11.16 27.82
N TRP A 40 12.16 -11.30 27.96
CA TRP A 40 11.54 -12.33 28.80
C TRP A 40 11.85 -13.74 28.29
N ALA A 41 11.67 -13.98 26.99
CA ALA A 41 11.98 -15.28 26.37
C ALA A 41 13.47 -15.63 26.51
N ALA A 42 14.35 -14.64 26.42
CA ALA A 42 15.79 -14.81 26.64
C ALA A 42 16.18 -15.18 28.09
N GLY A 43 15.28 -14.97 29.06
CA GLY A 43 15.46 -15.38 30.45
C GLY A 43 14.92 -16.78 30.78
N ASN A 44 14.11 -17.36 29.90
CA ASN A 44 13.36 -18.61 30.14
C ASN A 44 13.93 -19.85 29.46
N GLY A 45 15.26 -19.95 29.31
CA GLY A 45 15.93 -21.15 28.80
C GLY A 45 17.01 -20.86 27.78
N ASP A 46 17.44 -21.90 27.05
CA ASP A 46 18.43 -21.73 26.00
C ASP A 46 17.84 -20.97 24.80
N ARG A 47 18.53 -19.89 24.42
CA ARG A 47 18.16 -19.00 23.32
C ARG A 47 18.18 -19.71 21.97
N SER A 48 18.91 -20.81 21.85
CA SER A 48 19.01 -21.55 20.59
C SER A 48 17.77 -22.40 20.31
N GLU A 49 17.13 -22.95 21.34
CA GLU A 49 15.96 -23.84 21.24
C GLU A 49 14.63 -23.14 21.54
N ASN A 50 14.66 -21.96 22.18
CA ASN A 50 13.45 -21.23 22.51
C ASN A 50 12.78 -20.60 21.27
N ALA A 51 11.66 -21.19 20.84
CA ALA A 51 10.86 -20.73 19.70
C ALA A 51 10.35 -19.28 19.86
N ASP A 52 9.93 -18.88 21.06
CA ASP A 52 9.43 -17.53 21.35
C ASP A 52 10.54 -16.48 21.18
N TYR A 53 11.77 -16.81 21.57
CA TYR A 53 12.92 -15.93 21.37
C TYR A 53 13.24 -15.76 19.88
N GLN A 54 13.24 -16.85 19.10
CA GLN A 54 13.49 -16.80 17.67
C GLN A 54 12.39 -16.04 16.92
N TYR A 55 11.13 -16.20 17.34
CA TYR A 55 10.01 -15.43 16.81
C TYR A 55 10.16 -13.94 17.12
N ALA A 56 10.38 -13.58 18.39
CA ALA A 56 10.48 -12.18 18.81
C ALA A 56 11.66 -11.47 18.14
N LYS A 57 12.79 -12.15 17.96
CA LYS A 57 13.95 -11.63 17.22
C LYS A 57 13.63 -11.38 15.74
N ARG A 58 12.91 -12.29 15.08
CA ARG A 58 12.44 -12.10 13.70
C ARG A 58 11.46 -10.93 13.60
N ALA A 59 10.51 -10.83 14.53
CA ALA A 59 9.55 -9.74 14.59
C ALA A 59 10.22 -8.36 14.78
N LEU A 60 11.20 -8.24 15.68
CA LEU A 60 11.97 -7.01 15.86
C LEU A 60 12.65 -6.56 14.57
N ARG A 61 13.27 -7.48 13.82
CA ARG A 61 13.88 -7.16 12.52
C ARG A 61 12.85 -6.67 11.50
N ARG A 62 11.65 -7.27 11.48
CA ARG A 62 10.56 -6.81 10.62
C ARG A 62 10.11 -5.40 10.99
N PHE A 63 9.93 -5.11 12.29
CA PHE A 63 9.56 -3.78 12.75
C PHE A 63 10.63 -2.74 12.44
N ASP A 64 11.91 -3.00 12.72
CA ASP A 64 13.01 -2.09 12.40
C ASP A 64 13.12 -1.83 10.89
N GLY A 65 12.87 -2.86 10.07
CA GLY A 65 12.79 -2.72 8.61
C GLY A 65 11.64 -1.84 8.16
N ARG A 66 10.43 -2.06 8.72
CA ARG A 66 9.23 -1.27 8.41
C ARG A 66 9.39 0.19 8.84
N ILE A 67 9.91 0.43 10.04
CA ILE A 67 10.22 1.78 10.55
C ILE A 67 11.16 2.50 9.58
N ARG A 68 12.26 1.86 9.17
CA ARG A 68 13.22 2.47 8.23
C ARG A 68 12.58 2.80 6.89
N PHE A 69 11.74 1.90 6.36
CA PHE A 69 11.00 2.12 5.13
C PHE A 69 10.06 3.32 5.22
N LEU A 70 9.22 3.36 6.26
CA LEU A 70 8.24 4.43 6.47
C LEU A 70 8.92 5.79 6.70
N SER A 71 9.95 5.84 7.55
CA SER A 71 10.69 7.08 7.81
C SER A 71 11.31 7.65 6.53
N LYS A 72 11.95 6.80 5.72
CA LYS A 72 12.56 7.24 4.45
C LYS A 72 11.51 7.69 3.44
N ARG A 73 10.37 6.97 3.36
CA ARG A 73 9.26 7.35 2.49
C ARG A 73 8.71 8.72 2.87
N LEU A 74 8.42 8.96 4.15
CA LEU A 74 7.91 10.22 4.66
C LEU A 74 8.90 11.38 4.49
N GLU A 75 10.20 11.14 4.60
CA GLU A 75 11.25 12.15 4.37
C GLU A 75 11.31 12.59 2.89
N GLN A 76 11.13 11.65 1.96
CA GLN A 76 11.16 11.90 0.52
C GLN A 76 9.82 12.38 -0.04
N ALA A 77 8.77 12.34 0.78
CA ALA A 77 7.41 12.60 0.36
C ALA A 77 7.10 14.10 0.23
N GLN A 78 6.51 14.46 -0.89
CA GLN A 78 5.84 15.74 -1.08
C GLN A 78 4.34 15.54 -0.97
N VAL A 79 3.76 16.06 0.11
CA VAL A 79 2.32 16.00 0.35
C VAL A 79 1.62 17.02 -0.55
N ILE A 80 0.73 16.55 -1.42
CA ILE A 80 -0.09 17.38 -2.31
C ILE A 80 -1.55 17.17 -1.95
N ASP A 81 -2.20 18.26 -1.55
CA ASP A 81 -3.63 18.30 -1.28
C ASP A 81 -4.43 18.43 -2.60
N PRO A 82 -5.31 17.47 -2.92
CA PRO A 82 -6.16 17.50 -4.11
C PRO A 82 -6.99 18.78 -4.24
N LEU A 83 -7.52 19.30 -3.13
CA LEU A 83 -8.41 20.47 -3.15
C LEU A 83 -7.63 21.75 -3.49
N GLN A 84 -6.40 21.87 -2.98
CA GLN A 84 -5.52 22.98 -3.35
C GLN A 84 -5.01 22.84 -4.78
N GLN A 85 -4.79 21.60 -5.23
CA GLN A 85 -4.37 21.31 -6.59
C GLN A 85 -5.45 21.68 -7.62
N ALA A 86 -6.74 21.50 -7.28
CA ALA A 86 -7.87 21.87 -8.13
C ALA A 86 -7.79 23.32 -8.63
N GLN A 87 -7.39 24.25 -7.76
CA GLN A 87 -7.23 25.67 -8.08
C GLN A 87 -6.11 25.92 -9.10
N ARG A 88 -5.07 25.08 -9.08
CA ARG A 88 -3.91 25.17 -9.97
C ARG A 88 -4.12 24.40 -11.27
N ALA A 89 -5.02 23.42 -11.25
CA ALA A 89 -5.25 22.48 -12.34
C ALA A 89 -5.81 23.14 -13.60
N GLN A 90 -6.61 24.21 -13.47
CA GLN A 90 -7.23 24.91 -14.61
C GLN A 90 -7.91 23.95 -15.59
N GLY A 91 -8.66 22.97 -15.04
CA GLY A 91 -9.36 21.93 -15.79
C GLY A 91 -8.48 20.84 -16.40
N ARG A 92 -7.22 20.70 -15.96
CA ARG A 92 -6.32 19.61 -16.38
C ARG A 92 -6.25 18.51 -15.33
N VAL A 93 -6.05 17.27 -15.76
CA VAL A 93 -5.78 16.14 -14.87
C VAL A 93 -4.41 16.32 -14.22
N LEU A 94 -4.36 16.44 -12.90
CA LEU A 94 -3.14 16.48 -12.10
C LEU A 94 -3.18 15.41 -10.99
N PHE A 95 -2.13 15.32 -10.18
CA PHE A 95 -2.13 14.51 -8.97
C PHE A 95 -3.35 14.84 -8.07
N GLY A 96 -4.02 13.82 -7.55
CA GLY A 96 -5.25 13.94 -6.76
C GLY A 96 -6.52 14.17 -7.58
N ALA A 97 -6.44 14.14 -8.91
CA ALA A 97 -7.62 14.21 -9.77
C ALA A 97 -8.34 12.87 -9.83
N THR A 98 -9.66 12.92 -9.75
CA THR A 98 -10.54 11.81 -10.09
C THR A 98 -11.09 12.05 -11.49
N VAL A 99 -10.79 11.15 -12.40
CA VAL A 99 -11.21 11.20 -13.80
C VAL A 99 -12.18 10.08 -14.07
N THR A 100 -13.26 10.37 -14.79
CA THR A 100 -14.12 9.36 -15.37
C THR A 100 -13.75 9.24 -16.84
N VAL A 101 -13.46 8.02 -17.27
CA VAL A 101 -13.16 7.71 -18.65
C VAL A 101 -14.19 6.74 -19.21
N GLU A 102 -14.46 6.87 -20.50
CA GLU A 102 -15.27 5.94 -21.27
C GLU A 102 -14.38 5.07 -22.16
N GLU A 103 -14.60 3.76 -22.16
CA GLU A 103 -13.97 2.76 -23.03
C GLU A 103 -15.07 1.86 -23.59
N ASP A 104 -15.30 1.87 -24.91
CA ASP A 104 -16.30 1.01 -25.58
C ASP A 104 -17.73 1.10 -24.99
N GLY A 105 -18.12 2.27 -24.49
CA GLY A 105 -19.42 2.51 -23.85
C GLY A 105 -19.51 2.09 -22.37
N GLU A 106 -18.39 1.65 -21.77
CA GLU A 106 -18.26 1.45 -20.33
C GLU A 106 -17.58 2.65 -19.66
N GLU A 107 -18.24 3.23 -18.66
CA GLU A 107 -17.64 4.27 -17.83
C GLU A 107 -16.84 3.67 -16.68
N ARG A 108 -15.61 4.17 -16.48
CA ARG A 108 -14.73 3.79 -15.38
C ARG A 108 -14.15 5.01 -14.71
N GLN A 109 -14.10 4.98 -13.39
CA GLN A 109 -13.54 6.08 -12.60
C GLN A 109 -12.15 5.72 -12.08
N PHE A 110 -11.21 6.65 -12.26
CA PHE A 110 -9.83 6.49 -11.82
C PHE A 110 -9.37 7.72 -11.05
N CYS A 111 -8.65 7.50 -9.95
CA CYS A 111 -8.03 8.56 -9.17
C CYS A 111 -6.52 8.49 -9.28
N ILE A 112 -5.87 9.60 -9.62
CA ILE A 112 -4.42 9.66 -9.76
C ILE A 112 -3.79 9.93 -8.40
N VAL A 113 -3.17 8.90 -7.82
CA VAL A 113 -2.58 8.95 -6.47
C VAL A 113 -1.08 8.59 -6.49
N GLY A 114 -0.47 8.61 -5.31
CA GLY A 114 0.91 8.21 -5.08
C GLY A 114 1.12 6.70 -5.21
N VAL A 115 2.39 6.29 -5.32
CA VAL A 115 2.76 4.86 -5.42
C VAL A 115 2.37 4.08 -4.16
N ASP A 116 2.38 4.75 -3.01
CA ASP A 116 2.08 4.14 -1.70
C ASP A 116 0.56 4.07 -1.41
N GLU A 117 -0.28 4.58 -2.31
CA GLU A 117 -1.74 4.73 -2.15
C GLU A 117 -2.55 3.97 -3.20
N THR A 118 -1.87 3.26 -4.10
CA THR A 118 -2.53 2.59 -5.21
C THR A 118 -3.38 1.44 -4.74
N ASP A 119 -4.59 1.37 -5.30
CA ASP A 119 -5.53 0.28 -5.11
C ASP A 119 -6.37 0.17 -6.40
N PRO A 120 -5.97 -0.71 -7.33
CA PRO A 120 -6.68 -0.90 -8.59
C PRO A 120 -8.15 -1.33 -8.40
N ALA A 121 -8.48 -2.03 -7.31
CA ALA A 121 -9.85 -2.45 -7.02
C ALA A 121 -10.75 -1.26 -6.66
N ARG A 122 -10.17 -0.19 -6.11
CA ARG A 122 -10.85 1.07 -5.80
C ARG A 122 -10.66 2.15 -6.87
N GLY A 123 -10.05 1.82 -8.00
CA GLY A 123 -9.73 2.78 -9.06
C GLY A 123 -8.60 3.76 -8.70
N LEU A 124 -7.82 3.51 -7.64
CA LEU A 124 -6.70 4.35 -7.24
C LEU A 124 -5.44 3.94 -8.01
N ILE A 125 -4.95 4.78 -8.91
CA ILE A 125 -3.87 4.46 -9.84
C ILE A 125 -2.67 5.38 -9.60
N SER A 126 -1.46 4.81 -9.64
CA SER A 126 -0.23 5.59 -9.50
C SER A 126 -0.04 6.53 -10.69
N TYR A 127 0.37 7.76 -10.40
CA TYR A 127 0.84 8.71 -11.41
C TYR A 127 2.00 8.19 -12.27
N GLN A 128 2.72 7.15 -11.82
CA GLN A 128 3.81 6.51 -12.56
C GLN A 128 3.34 5.38 -13.49
N ALA A 129 2.12 4.87 -13.30
CA ALA A 129 1.57 3.80 -14.13
C ALA A 129 1.35 4.29 -15.58
N PRO A 130 1.37 3.39 -16.59
CA PRO A 130 1.14 3.78 -17.99
C PRO A 130 -0.16 4.57 -18.18
N LEU A 131 -1.24 4.13 -17.53
CA LEU A 131 -2.54 4.80 -17.54
C LEU A 131 -2.48 6.18 -16.86
N GLY A 132 -1.89 6.27 -15.66
CA GLY A 132 -1.75 7.55 -14.96
C GLY A 132 -0.91 8.57 -15.75
N ARG A 133 0.20 8.14 -16.37
CA ARG A 133 1.04 9.00 -17.21
C ARG A 133 0.34 9.48 -18.48
N ALA A 134 -0.54 8.67 -19.05
CA ALA A 134 -1.30 9.02 -20.24
C ALA A 134 -2.40 10.06 -19.93
N LEU A 135 -3.00 9.96 -18.74
CA LEU A 135 -4.06 10.86 -18.27
C LEU A 135 -3.51 12.21 -17.77
N LEU A 136 -2.30 12.25 -17.22
CA LEU A 136 -1.71 13.48 -16.68
C LEU A 136 -1.64 14.61 -17.74
N GLY A 137 -2.13 15.79 -17.36
CA GLY A 137 -2.13 17.00 -18.18
C GLY A 137 -3.28 17.10 -19.19
N LYS A 138 -4.07 16.05 -19.35
CA LYS A 138 -5.24 16.00 -20.25
C LYS A 138 -6.43 16.77 -19.69
N ARG A 139 -7.47 16.94 -20.50
CA ARG A 139 -8.70 17.65 -20.16
C ARG A 139 -9.93 16.80 -20.46
N VAL A 140 -11.06 17.21 -19.92
CA VAL A 140 -12.37 16.65 -20.31
C VAL A 140 -12.56 16.85 -21.82
N GLY A 141 -12.96 15.79 -22.51
CA GLY A 141 -13.10 15.68 -23.97
C GLY A 141 -11.84 15.23 -24.70
N ASP A 142 -10.70 15.01 -24.02
CA ASP A 142 -9.50 14.50 -24.67
C ASP A 142 -9.57 12.96 -24.82
N LEU A 143 -9.14 12.47 -25.99
CA LEU A 143 -8.86 11.06 -26.24
C LEU A 143 -7.42 10.70 -25.82
N VAL A 144 -7.29 9.58 -25.11
CA VAL A 144 -6.04 9.11 -24.53
C VAL A 144 -5.78 7.67 -24.95
N LEU A 145 -4.65 7.46 -25.61
CA LEU A 145 -4.22 6.15 -26.09
C LEU A 145 -3.28 5.51 -25.07
N VAL A 146 -3.72 4.41 -24.45
CA VAL A 146 -3.01 3.73 -23.37
C VAL A 146 -2.49 2.38 -23.86
N ARG A 147 -1.18 2.22 -23.79
CA ARG A 147 -0.53 0.94 -24.11
C ARG A 147 -0.52 0.06 -22.88
N THR A 148 -1.33 -0.98 -22.91
CA THR A 148 -1.32 -2.05 -21.90
C THR A 148 -0.70 -3.32 -22.48
N PRO A 149 -0.21 -4.25 -21.65
CA PRO A 149 0.27 -5.55 -22.14
C PRO A 149 -0.79 -6.33 -22.94
N GLY A 150 -2.08 -6.05 -22.71
CA GLY A 150 -3.20 -6.66 -23.44
C GLY A 150 -3.58 -5.94 -24.74
N GLY A 151 -2.85 -4.90 -25.15
CA GLY A 151 -3.14 -4.12 -26.36
C GLY A 151 -3.24 -2.62 -26.10
N GLU A 152 -3.38 -1.87 -27.20
CA GLU A 152 -3.69 -0.45 -27.16
C GLU A 152 -5.17 -0.26 -26.86
N ARG A 153 -5.47 0.64 -25.91
CA ARG A 153 -6.83 1.02 -25.50
C ARG A 153 -6.99 2.51 -25.71
N GLU A 154 -8.13 2.91 -26.25
CA GLU A 154 -8.49 4.32 -26.41
C GLU A 154 -9.51 4.68 -25.35
N LEU A 155 -9.24 5.74 -24.59
CA LEU A 155 -10.06 6.20 -23.48
C LEU A 155 -10.46 7.65 -23.74
N GLU A 156 -11.74 7.98 -23.61
CA GLU A 156 -12.21 9.36 -23.63
C GLU A 156 -12.42 9.87 -22.21
N ILE A 157 -11.91 11.06 -21.89
CA ILE A 157 -12.13 11.66 -20.57
C ILE A 157 -13.47 12.40 -20.56
N ILE A 158 -14.48 11.85 -19.89
CA ILE A 158 -15.83 12.42 -19.85
C ILE A 158 -16.05 13.37 -18.66
N ALA A 159 -15.34 13.14 -17.54
CA ALA A 159 -15.47 13.98 -16.36
C ALA A 159 -14.14 14.11 -15.60
N LEU A 160 -13.99 15.23 -14.89
CA LEU A 160 -12.84 15.54 -14.04
C LEU A 160 -13.33 16.19 -12.76
N GLU A 161 -13.01 15.58 -11.63
CA GLU A 161 -13.41 16.02 -10.30
C GLU A 161 -12.22 16.02 -9.35
N TYR A 162 -12.20 17.03 -8.47
CA TYR A 162 -11.26 17.10 -7.35
C TYR A 162 -12.06 17.02 -6.06
N GLY A 163 -11.86 15.94 -5.30
CA GLY A 163 -12.55 15.70 -4.05
C GLY A 163 -11.61 15.23 -2.95
N ALA A 164 -12.15 15.06 -1.75
CA ALA A 164 -11.44 14.40 -0.67
C ALA A 164 -11.29 12.91 -1.00
N ILE A 165 -10.05 12.42 -1.09
CA ILE A 165 -9.76 11.02 -1.39
C ILE A 165 -9.47 10.32 -0.06
N ASP A 166 -10.25 9.29 0.26
CA ASP A 166 -9.92 8.39 1.38
C ASP A 166 -8.91 7.34 0.91
N SER A 167 -7.70 7.78 0.59
CA SER A 167 -6.58 6.93 0.16
C SER A 167 -5.76 6.46 1.36
N ARG A 168 -6.43 5.79 2.31
CA ARG A 168 -5.69 5.03 3.32
C ARG A 168 -4.74 4.08 2.59
N PRO A 169 -3.45 4.08 2.97
CA PRO A 169 -2.48 3.20 2.36
C PRO A 169 -2.97 1.77 2.55
N HIS A 170 -2.96 1.00 1.47
CA HIS A 170 -3.12 -0.44 1.61
C HIS A 170 -1.99 -0.92 2.53
N PRO A 171 -2.25 -1.80 3.51
CA PRO A 171 -1.18 -2.38 4.30
C PRO A 171 -0.21 -3.05 3.31
N VAL A 172 0.94 -2.41 3.07
CA VAL A 172 1.98 -3.02 2.27
C VAL A 172 2.44 -4.20 3.09
N ALA A 173 1.98 -5.40 2.70
CA ALA A 173 2.48 -6.65 3.25
C ALA A 173 4.01 -6.53 3.24
N PRO A 174 4.68 -6.67 4.41
CA PRO A 174 6.12 -6.53 4.44
C PRO A 174 6.72 -7.48 3.40
N ALA A 175 7.62 -6.99 2.56
CA ALA A 175 8.35 -7.82 1.60
C ALA A 175 8.96 -9.01 2.36
N GLY A 176 8.38 -10.20 2.15
CA GLY A 176 8.61 -11.39 2.99
C GLY A 176 7.37 -11.99 3.66
N ALA A 177 6.14 -11.60 3.28
CA ALA A 177 4.95 -12.41 3.54
C ALA A 177 5.02 -13.70 2.68
N GLU A 178 5.83 -14.66 3.14
CA GLU A 178 5.62 -16.05 2.77
C GLU A 178 4.22 -16.40 3.27
N ALA A 179 3.36 -16.84 2.34
CA ALA A 179 2.05 -17.38 2.65
C ALA A 179 2.25 -18.53 3.64
N GLU A 180 1.66 -18.40 4.82
CA GLU A 180 1.47 -19.52 5.73
C GLU A 180 0.42 -20.42 5.05
N ASP A 181 0.89 -21.43 4.32
CA ASP A 181 0.06 -22.53 3.83
C ASP A 181 -0.62 -23.21 5.02
N GLU A 182 -1.90 -23.49 4.84
CA GLU A 182 -2.84 -24.06 5.79
C GLU A 182 -2.28 -25.27 6.56
N VAL A 183 -2.17 -25.17 7.89
CA VAL A 183 -2.28 -26.36 8.74
C VAL A 183 -3.78 -26.60 8.96
N GLY A 184 -4.38 -27.27 7.98
CA GLY A 184 -5.74 -27.80 8.05
C GLY A 184 -5.84 -28.85 9.15
N ALA A 185 -6.68 -28.55 10.13
CA ALA A 185 -7.13 -29.45 11.17
C ALA A 185 -7.84 -30.69 10.60
N ALA A 186 -7.57 -31.85 11.17
CA ALA A 186 -8.46 -33.03 11.20
C ALA A 186 -8.37 -33.58 12.63
N ASP A 187 -9.28 -33.14 13.49
CA ASP A 187 -10.55 -33.81 13.82
C ASP A 187 -10.36 -34.89 14.90
N ALA A 188 -10.86 -34.55 16.09
CA ALA A 188 -11.04 -35.44 17.21
C ALA A 188 -12.42 -36.09 17.09
N GLY A 189 -12.45 -37.34 16.63
CA GLY A 189 -13.61 -38.22 16.71
C GLY A 189 -13.35 -39.33 17.72
N THR A 190 -14.00 -39.22 18.88
CA THR A 190 -14.24 -40.31 19.84
C THR A 190 -14.77 -41.57 19.16
N ASP A 191 -14.27 -42.75 19.52
CA ASP A 191 -15.12 -43.94 19.57
C ASP A 191 -14.71 -44.92 20.68
N THR A 192 -15.77 -45.43 21.27
CA THR A 192 -15.92 -46.22 22.50
C THR A 192 -15.64 -47.71 22.25
N GLU A 193 -15.24 -48.43 23.31
CA GLU A 193 -15.28 -49.89 23.55
C GLU A 193 -15.23 -50.89 22.37
N VAL A 194 -14.36 -51.89 22.45
CA VAL A 194 -14.77 -53.26 22.91
C VAL A 194 -13.59 -54.15 23.28
N MET A 195 -13.79 -54.86 24.39
CA MET A 195 -13.07 -56.04 24.88
C MET A 195 -13.26 -57.27 23.97
N ALA A 196 -12.41 -58.28 24.23
CA ALA A 196 -12.34 -59.67 23.73
C ALA A 196 -11.30 -59.86 22.61
N GLU A 197 -10.36 -60.80 22.68
CA GLU A 197 -10.13 -61.97 23.53
C GLU A 197 -8.62 -62.27 23.55
#